data_AF-A0A968NV99-F1
#
_entry.id   AF-A0A968NV99-F1
#
_cell.length_a   1.000
_cell.length_b   1.000
_cell.length_c   1.000
_cell.angle_alpha   90.00
_cell.angle_beta   90.00
_cell.angle_gamma   90.00
#
_symmetry.space_group_name_H-M   'P 1'
#
loop_
_entity.id
_entity.type
_entity.pdbx_description
1 polymer ?
#
loop_
_entity_poly.entity_id
_entity_poly.type
_entity_poly.pdbx_seq_one_letter_code
_entity_poly.pdbx_strand_id
1 'polypeptide(L)'
;METQTAPSFGRTDSIVIPFPGQPADQPATSPQDIASDSTSTTTGRTYTFKEAAELLQCGDESTLRNRYWKEKVEPAFRHFPTPLQSIARYDRNDKPIYRLNEMAIAVLRAFLNAKAEGREDAFLLAARQEYPAPTPPDTPDGDSITQPSIAVETKAATVVDAPELPQTYSLAAFAGEAIEIDDPLALANQIVQAIDHVQNAMQADIDRKEKKLNDTRKAQKIVSEKVQELKFDQRFYQEKATQLSNSQTENTQALQELAALMQSWESPPPLPLLRLASCTGDRALCLFDRLLPPHPNPSAGTDP
;
A
#
# COMPACT_ATOMS: atom_id res chain seq x y z
N MET A 1 -29.75 -54.95 -14.59
CA MET A 1 -29.22 -54.47 -13.29
C MET A 1 -27.71 -54.44 -13.43
N GLU A 2 -27.17 -53.32 -13.92
CA GLU A 2 -25.73 -53.10 -14.04
C GLU A 2 -25.36 -51.95 -13.11
N THR A 3 -24.55 -52.26 -12.10
CA THR A 3 -24.03 -51.31 -11.12
C THR A 3 -22.89 -50.53 -11.73
N GLN A 4 -23.10 -49.22 -11.88
CA GLN A 4 -22.13 -48.26 -12.38
C GLN A 4 -21.23 -47.81 -11.21
N THR A 5 -19.97 -48.23 -11.22
CA THR A 5 -18.95 -47.86 -10.24
C THR A 5 -18.40 -46.46 -10.57
N ALA A 6 -18.57 -45.51 -9.65
CA ALA A 6 -18.05 -44.15 -9.78
C ALA A 6 -16.51 -44.11 -9.57
N PRO A 7 -15.77 -43.27 -10.31
CA PRO A 7 -14.33 -43.09 -10.09
C PRO A 7 -14.07 -42.19 -8.87
N SER A 8 -13.24 -42.71 -7.96
CA SER A 8 -12.69 -42.02 -6.79
C SER A 8 -11.72 -40.92 -7.25
N PHE A 9 -12.05 -39.66 -6.95
CA PHE A 9 -11.13 -38.54 -7.14
C PHE A 9 -9.99 -38.60 -6.14
N GLY A 10 -8.77 -38.62 -6.67
CA GLY A 10 -7.52 -38.60 -5.92
C GLY A 10 -7.33 -37.30 -5.15
N ARG A 11 -6.82 -37.47 -3.94
CA ARG A 11 -6.28 -36.47 -3.01
C ARG A 11 -5.42 -35.44 -3.76
N THR A 12 -5.81 -34.16 -3.72
CA THR A 12 -4.95 -33.05 -4.13
C THR A 12 -3.92 -32.80 -3.05
N ASP A 13 -2.65 -33.07 -3.34
CA ASP A 13 -1.53 -32.61 -2.53
C ASP A 13 -1.48 -31.07 -2.60
N SER A 14 -1.79 -30.41 -1.49
CA SER A 14 -1.65 -28.96 -1.34
C SER A 14 -0.17 -28.58 -1.40
N ILE A 15 0.23 -27.95 -2.51
CA ILE A 15 1.53 -27.32 -2.65
C ILE A 15 1.51 -26.03 -1.83
N VAL A 16 2.08 -26.09 -0.62
CA VAL A 16 2.37 -24.91 0.19
C VAL A 16 3.61 -24.25 -0.40
N ILE A 17 3.45 -23.10 -1.06
CA ILE A 17 4.57 -22.27 -1.49
C ILE A 17 5.11 -21.56 -0.24
N PRO A 18 6.36 -21.82 0.20
CA PRO A 18 6.91 -21.16 1.37
C PRO A 18 7.09 -19.67 1.09
N PHE A 19 6.50 -18.85 1.96
CA PHE A 19 6.64 -17.40 1.96
C PHE A 19 8.09 -17.03 2.30
N PRO A 20 8.81 -16.26 1.47
CA PRO A 20 10.16 -15.81 1.81
C PRO A 20 10.05 -14.70 2.86
N GLY A 21 10.09 -15.07 4.14
CA GLY A 21 10.08 -14.08 5.23
C GLY A 21 9.92 -14.62 6.66
N GLN A 22 9.71 -15.92 6.86
CA GLN A 22 9.49 -16.47 8.20
C GLN A 22 10.75 -17.22 8.68
N PRO A 23 11.55 -16.67 9.61
CA PRO A 23 12.64 -17.42 10.23
C PRO A 23 12.04 -18.54 11.10
N ALA A 24 12.48 -19.77 10.85
CA ALA A 24 12.19 -20.92 11.70
C ALA A 24 13.03 -20.85 12.98
N ASP A 25 12.40 -21.19 14.10
CA ASP A 25 12.96 -21.40 15.44
C ASP A 25 13.56 -20.18 16.17
N GLN A 26 12.72 -19.51 16.97
CA GLN A 26 13.16 -18.86 18.20
C GLN A 26 12.31 -19.34 19.39
N PRO A 27 12.95 -19.74 20.50
CA PRO A 27 12.24 -20.11 21.73
C PRO A 27 11.58 -18.87 22.35
N ALA A 28 10.38 -19.08 22.90
CA ALA A 28 9.53 -18.05 23.50
C ALA A 28 10.26 -17.20 24.55
N THR A 29 10.53 -15.95 24.21
CA THR A 29 10.83 -14.87 25.17
C THR A 29 9.58 -14.04 25.43
N SER A 30 9.37 -13.74 26.71
CA SER A 30 8.23 -13.01 27.28
C SER A 30 7.97 -11.63 26.65
N PRO A 31 6.72 -11.12 26.74
CA PRO A 31 6.30 -9.91 26.05
C PRO A 31 6.66 -8.65 26.85
N GLN A 32 7.72 -7.97 26.44
CA GLN A 32 7.94 -6.55 26.75
C GLN A 32 8.39 -5.84 25.47
N ASP A 33 7.76 -4.69 25.21
CA ASP A 33 8.06 -3.70 24.19
C ASP A 33 7.94 -4.13 22.72
N ILE A 34 6.71 -4.13 22.21
CA ILE A 34 6.46 -3.87 20.79
C ILE A 34 5.67 -2.58 20.68
N ALA A 35 6.41 -1.48 20.55
CA ALA A 35 5.89 -0.26 19.98
C ALA A 35 5.22 -0.59 18.63
N SER A 36 3.92 -0.32 18.54
CA SER A 36 3.16 -0.45 17.30
C SER A 36 3.55 0.69 16.36
N ASP A 37 4.71 0.57 15.72
CA ASP A 37 5.12 1.42 14.60
C ASP A 37 4.56 0.83 13.30
N SER A 38 3.24 0.88 13.17
CA SER A 38 2.49 0.40 12.01
C SER A 38 2.23 1.50 10.98
N THR A 39 3.19 2.40 10.77
CA THR A 39 3.32 3.19 9.54
C THR A 39 4.79 3.46 9.24
N SER A 40 5.64 2.44 9.37
CA SER A 40 6.90 2.43 8.64
C SER A 40 6.53 2.49 7.16
N THR A 41 6.56 3.71 6.63
CA THR A 41 6.67 3.97 5.21
C THR A 41 7.99 3.34 4.84
N THR A 42 7.99 2.04 4.56
CA THR A 42 9.14 1.31 4.07
C THR A 42 9.63 2.15 2.92
N THR A 43 10.77 2.81 3.14
CA THR A 43 11.51 3.56 2.13
C THR A 43 12.05 2.51 1.17
N GLY A 44 11.13 1.86 0.47
CA GLY A 44 11.33 0.64 -0.29
C GLY A 44 12.22 1.02 -1.44
N ARG A 45 13.42 0.46 -1.44
CA ARG A 45 14.37 0.69 -2.51
C ARG A 45 13.68 0.34 -3.82
N THR A 46 13.51 1.36 -4.67
CA THR A 46 12.98 1.17 -6.02
C THR A 46 14.13 0.88 -6.96
N TYR A 47 13.93 -0.05 -7.89
CA TYR A 47 14.92 -0.47 -8.87
C TYR A 47 14.48 -0.07 -10.27
N THR A 48 15.41 0.41 -11.07
CA THR A 48 15.21 0.49 -12.52
C THR A 48 15.24 -0.91 -13.14
N PHE A 49 14.64 -1.09 -14.32
CA PHE A 49 14.70 -2.40 -15.01
C PHE A 49 16.14 -2.83 -15.30
N LYS A 50 17.04 -1.88 -15.54
CA LYS A 50 18.48 -2.16 -15.70
C LYS A 50 19.10 -2.74 -14.44
N GLU A 51 18.94 -2.06 -13.29
CA GLU A 51 19.45 -2.55 -12.00
C GLU A 51 18.83 -3.89 -11.62
N ALA A 52 17.54 -4.07 -11.89
CA ALA A 52 16.84 -5.34 -11.66
C ALA A 52 17.40 -6.48 -12.53
N ALA A 53 17.71 -6.21 -13.80
CA ALA A 53 18.30 -7.21 -14.70
C ALA A 53 19.70 -7.64 -14.26
N GLU A 54 20.52 -6.69 -13.81
CA GLU A 54 21.84 -6.95 -13.22
C GLU A 54 21.73 -7.77 -11.93
N LEU A 55 20.81 -7.38 -11.04
CA LEU A 55 20.60 -8.05 -9.75
C LEU A 55 20.04 -9.47 -9.89
N LEU A 56 19.20 -9.71 -10.90
CA LEU A 56 18.62 -11.03 -11.19
C LEU A 56 19.47 -11.86 -12.16
N GLN A 57 20.59 -11.32 -12.67
CA GLN A 57 21.46 -11.99 -13.64
C GLN A 57 20.70 -12.51 -14.89
N CYS A 58 19.69 -11.75 -15.31
CA CYS A 58 18.71 -12.13 -16.34
C CYS A 58 19.19 -11.82 -17.78
N GLY A 59 20.40 -11.28 -17.94
CA GLY A 59 20.91 -10.76 -19.22
C GLY A 59 20.39 -9.34 -19.49
N ASP A 60 19.83 -9.11 -20.68
CA ASP A 60 19.44 -7.76 -21.14
C ASP A 60 18.17 -7.22 -20.46
N GLU A 61 18.18 -5.91 -20.19
CA GLU A 61 17.03 -5.15 -19.67
C GLU A 61 15.76 -5.37 -20.52
N SER A 62 15.90 -5.38 -21.85
CA SER A 62 14.80 -5.56 -22.79
C SER A 62 14.08 -6.90 -22.62
N THR A 63 14.83 -7.96 -22.31
CA THR A 63 14.29 -9.30 -22.09
C THR A 63 13.51 -9.35 -20.78
N LEU A 64 14.08 -8.81 -19.70
CA LEU A 64 13.39 -8.71 -18.41
C LEU A 64 12.09 -7.90 -18.55
N ARG A 65 12.14 -6.74 -19.21
CA ARG A 65 11.02 -5.81 -19.31
C ARG A 65 9.90 -6.28 -20.25
N ASN A 66 10.25 -6.71 -21.46
CA ASN A 66 9.22 -7.04 -22.45
C ASN A 66 8.74 -8.48 -22.29
N ARG A 67 9.67 -9.43 -22.18
CA ARG A 67 9.35 -10.86 -22.21
C ARG A 67 8.89 -11.42 -20.86
N TYR A 68 9.53 -11.00 -19.77
CA TYR A 68 9.19 -11.55 -18.44
C TYR A 68 8.18 -10.68 -17.72
N TRP A 69 8.41 -9.37 -17.68
CA TRP A 69 7.52 -8.47 -16.98
C TRP A 69 6.18 -8.31 -17.71
N LYS A 70 6.17 -7.63 -18.88
CA LYS A 70 4.93 -7.25 -19.57
C LYS A 70 4.11 -8.45 -20.08
N GLU A 71 4.76 -9.47 -20.62
CA GLU A 71 4.06 -10.61 -21.22
C GLU A 71 3.59 -11.65 -20.20
N LYS A 72 4.28 -11.80 -19.05
CA LYS A 72 4.07 -12.93 -18.15
C LYS A 72 3.68 -12.50 -16.73
N VAL A 73 4.55 -11.76 -16.04
CA VAL A 73 4.37 -11.42 -14.62
C VAL A 73 3.28 -10.37 -14.43
N GLU A 74 3.30 -9.26 -15.19
CA GLU A 74 2.34 -8.16 -15.03
C GLU A 74 0.88 -8.61 -15.24
N PRO A 75 0.53 -9.43 -16.25
CA PRO A 75 -0.83 -9.93 -16.39
C PRO A 75 -1.26 -10.87 -15.26
N ALA A 76 -0.34 -11.67 -14.70
CA ALA A 76 -0.65 -12.61 -13.62
C ALA A 76 -0.87 -11.92 -12.27
N PHE A 77 -0.19 -10.79 -12.03
CA PHE A 77 -0.26 -10.02 -10.78
C PHE A 77 -1.06 -8.73 -10.91
N ARG A 78 -1.91 -8.59 -11.95
CA ARG A 78 -2.67 -7.37 -12.21
C ARG A 78 -3.58 -6.95 -11.06
N HIS A 79 -4.07 -7.93 -10.29
CA HIS A 79 -4.96 -7.73 -9.14
C HIS A 79 -4.26 -7.85 -7.79
N PHE A 80 -2.93 -7.85 -7.79
CA PHE A 80 -2.15 -7.87 -6.55
C PHE A 80 -2.42 -6.57 -5.75
N PRO A 81 -2.70 -6.64 -4.43
CA PRO A 81 -3.14 -5.49 -3.65
C PRO A 81 -2.10 -4.37 -3.56
N THR A 82 -0.82 -4.70 -3.69
CA THR A 82 0.28 -3.74 -3.65
C THR A 82 0.77 -3.47 -5.08
N PRO A 83 0.89 -2.22 -5.54
CA PRO A 83 1.42 -1.97 -6.86
C PRO A 83 2.87 -2.43 -6.95
N LEU A 84 3.15 -3.35 -7.87
CA LEU A 84 4.51 -3.85 -8.09
C LEU A 84 5.41 -2.81 -8.80
N GLN A 85 4.78 -1.84 -9.48
CA GLN A 85 5.47 -0.68 -10.07
C GLN A 85 5.05 0.61 -9.39
N SER A 86 6.01 1.50 -9.16
CA SER A 86 5.77 2.88 -8.74
C SER A 86 6.20 3.86 -9.83
N ILE A 87 5.46 4.95 -9.99
CA ILE A 87 5.87 6.05 -10.87
C ILE A 87 6.93 6.84 -10.13
N ALA A 88 8.16 6.83 -10.65
CA ALA A 88 9.27 7.53 -10.00
C ALA A 88 9.41 8.98 -10.49
N ARG A 89 9.26 9.20 -11.79
CA ARG A 89 9.38 10.51 -12.45
C ARG A 89 8.71 10.50 -13.81
N TYR A 90 8.48 11.67 -14.38
CA TYR A 90 8.08 11.84 -15.78
C TYR A 90 9.30 12.23 -16.62
N ASP A 91 9.37 11.73 -17.85
CA ASP A 91 10.37 12.16 -18.83
C ASP A 91 10.01 13.54 -19.40
N ARG A 92 10.89 14.16 -20.20
CA ARG A 92 10.66 15.43 -20.92
C ARG A 92 9.43 15.41 -21.84
N ASN A 93 8.94 14.22 -22.18
CA ASN A 93 7.75 14.00 -22.99
C ASN A 93 6.49 13.67 -22.15
N ASP A 94 6.48 13.97 -20.85
CA ASP A 94 5.41 13.59 -19.90
C ASP A 94 5.09 12.09 -19.85
N LYS A 95 6.04 11.24 -20.29
CA LYS A 95 5.89 9.80 -20.19
C LYS A 95 6.32 9.34 -18.79
N PRO A 96 5.48 8.60 -18.04
CA PRO A 96 5.86 8.10 -16.74
C PRO A 96 7.00 7.08 -16.86
N ILE A 97 8.04 7.28 -16.06
CA ILE A 97 9.15 6.33 -15.88
C ILE A 97 8.83 5.50 -14.64
N TYR A 98 8.51 4.24 -14.88
CA TYR A 98 8.20 3.26 -13.85
C TYR A 98 9.46 2.70 -13.21
N ARG A 99 9.40 2.43 -11.90
CA ARG A 99 10.40 1.67 -11.16
C ARG A 99 9.75 0.48 -10.46
N LEU A 100 10.53 -0.58 -10.30
CA LEU A 100 10.13 -1.81 -9.64
C LEU A 100 10.33 -1.66 -8.13
N ASN A 101 9.32 -2.01 -7.36
CA ASN A 101 9.44 -2.08 -5.90
C ASN A 101 10.19 -3.37 -5.49
N GLU A 102 10.66 -3.44 -4.26
CA GLU A 102 11.37 -4.62 -3.73
C GLU A 102 10.55 -5.92 -3.87
N MET A 103 9.23 -5.85 -3.64
CA MET A 103 8.32 -6.97 -3.88
C MET A 103 8.31 -7.44 -5.33
N ALA A 104 8.39 -6.52 -6.29
CA ALA A 104 8.46 -6.89 -7.71
C ALA A 104 9.75 -7.64 -8.04
N ILE A 105 10.86 -7.28 -7.39
CA ILE A 105 12.13 -8.00 -7.51
C ILE A 105 12.01 -9.42 -6.93
N ALA A 106 11.36 -9.57 -5.77
CA ALA A 106 11.13 -10.87 -5.16
C ALA A 106 10.25 -11.78 -6.06
N VAL A 107 9.16 -11.24 -6.62
CA VAL A 107 8.29 -11.96 -7.56
C VAL A 107 9.05 -12.36 -8.82
N LEU A 108 9.83 -11.44 -9.41
CA LEU A 108 10.65 -11.75 -10.59
C LEU A 108 11.71 -12.82 -10.31
N ARG A 109 12.34 -12.79 -9.12
CA ARG A 109 13.29 -13.83 -8.71
C ARG A 109 12.61 -15.19 -8.59
N ALA A 110 11.43 -15.25 -7.95
CA ALA A 110 10.66 -16.48 -7.83
C ALA A 110 10.23 -17.02 -9.21
N PHE A 111 9.80 -16.13 -10.12
CA PHE A 111 9.45 -16.49 -11.48
C PHE A 111 10.66 -17.05 -12.26
N LEU A 112 11.82 -16.40 -12.18
CA LEU A 112 13.04 -16.87 -12.87
C LEU A 112 13.52 -18.22 -12.33
N ASN A 113 13.41 -18.46 -11.01
CA ASN A 113 13.71 -19.75 -10.42
C ASN A 113 12.73 -20.83 -10.92
N ALA A 114 11.41 -20.55 -10.91
CA ALA A 114 10.41 -21.47 -11.44
C ALA A 114 10.64 -21.78 -12.92
N LYS A 115 11.07 -20.78 -13.70
CA LYS A 115 11.45 -20.97 -15.10
C LYS A 115 12.67 -21.87 -15.26
N ALA A 116 13.71 -21.69 -14.44
CA ALA A 116 14.89 -22.56 -14.47
C ALA A 116 14.54 -24.03 -14.19
N GLU A 117 13.49 -24.27 -13.40
CA GLU A 117 12.95 -25.59 -13.09
C GLU A 117 11.89 -26.08 -14.09
N GLY A 118 11.54 -25.30 -15.12
CA GLY A 118 10.49 -25.66 -16.09
C GLY A 118 9.06 -25.60 -15.54
N ARG A 119 8.84 -24.91 -14.41
CA ARG A 119 7.54 -24.76 -13.72
C ARG A 119 6.94 -23.35 -13.86
N GLU A 120 7.29 -22.63 -14.93
CA GLU A 120 6.85 -21.24 -15.11
C GLU A 120 5.31 -21.10 -15.20
N ASP A 121 4.65 -21.99 -15.94
CA ASP A 121 3.19 -21.93 -16.11
C ASP A 121 2.45 -22.24 -14.80
N ALA A 122 2.97 -23.18 -13.99
CA ALA A 122 2.40 -23.50 -12.69
C ALA A 122 2.49 -22.31 -11.73
N PHE A 123 3.61 -21.59 -11.73
CA PHE A 123 3.77 -20.38 -10.92
C PHE A 123 2.79 -19.27 -11.34
N LEU A 124 2.65 -19.01 -12.65
CA LEU A 124 1.73 -17.99 -13.15
C LEU A 124 0.26 -18.36 -12.92
N LEU A 125 -0.09 -19.65 -13.01
CA LEU A 125 -1.43 -20.15 -12.72
C LEU A 125 -1.78 -19.99 -11.24
N ALA A 126 -0.85 -20.34 -10.35
CA ALA A 126 -1.02 -20.15 -8.90
C ALA A 126 -1.24 -18.67 -8.55
N ALA A 127 -0.45 -17.77 -9.13
CA ALA A 127 -0.63 -16.33 -8.93
C ALA A 127 -2.02 -15.83 -9.39
N ARG A 128 -2.53 -16.33 -10.53
CA ARG A 128 -3.88 -15.98 -11.01
C ARG A 128 -5.00 -16.51 -10.11
N GLN A 129 -4.79 -17.66 -9.48
CA GLN A 129 -5.75 -18.24 -8.54
C GLN A 129 -5.73 -17.50 -7.20
N GLU A 130 -4.56 -17.07 -6.76
CA GLU A 130 -4.38 -16.33 -5.51
C GLU A 130 -4.90 -14.89 -5.60
N TYR A 131 -4.72 -14.25 -6.77
CA TYR A 131 -5.18 -12.90 -7.05
C TYR A 131 -6.21 -12.90 -8.19
N PRO A 132 -7.41 -13.47 -7.97
CA PRO A 132 -8.45 -13.50 -8.98
C PRO A 132 -8.88 -12.07 -9.32
N ALA A 133 -9.41 -11.90 -10.54
CA ALA A 133 -10.07 -10.66 -10.89
C ALA A 133 -11.21 -10.41 -9.88
N PRO A 134 -11.39 -9.17 -9.38
CA PRO A 134 -12.49 -8.83 -8.51
C PRO A 134 -13.79 -9.28 -9.19
N THR A 135 -14.45 -10.28 -8.62
CA THR A 135 -15.78 -10.64 -9.08
C THR A 135 -16.66 -9.42 -8.80
N PRO A 136 -17.37 -8.89 -9.81
CA PRO A 136 -18.35 -7.85 -9.57
C PRO A 136 -19.33 -8.36 -8.50
N PRO A 137 -19.74 -7.52 -7.53
CA PRO A 137 -20.54 -7.98 -6.40
C PRO A 137 -21.78 -8.73 -6.91
N ASP A 138 -21.92 -9.98 -6.48
CA ASP A 138 -23.10 -10.78 -6.75
C ASP A 138 -24.30 -10.04 -6.19
N THR A 139 -25.18 -9.61 -7.09
CA THR A 139 -26.46 -8.98 -6.73
C THR A 139 -27.27 -10.07 -6.01
N PRO A 140 -27.65 -9.90 -4.73
CA PRO A 140 -28.42 -10.92 -4.04
C PRO A 140 -29.82 -11.01 -4.66
N ASP A 141 -30.15 -12.18 -5.20
CA ASP A 141 -31.52 -12.58 -5.51
C ASP A 141 -32.33 -12.63 -4.20
N GLY A 142 -33.41 -11.83 -4.09
CA GLY A 142 -34.40 -11.99 -3.01
C GLY A 142 -35.21 -10.75 -2.61
N ASP A 143 -36.40 -10.63 -3.22
CA ASP A 143 -37.65 -10.04 -2.72
C ASP A 143 -37.74 -8.60 -2.18
N SER A 144 -38.27 -7.73 -3.05
CA SER A 144 -39.38 -6.79 -2.82
C SER A 144 -39.43 -5.99 -1.51
N ILE A 145 -38.79 -4.80 -1.48
CA ILE A 145 -39.40 -3.57 -0.96
C ILE A 145 -38.97 -2.38 -1.82
N THR A 146 -39.97 -1.64 -2.32
CA THR A 146 -39.91 -0.43 -3.14
C THR A 146 -38.99 0.65 -2.56
N GLN A 147 -37.80 0.82 -3.13
CA GLN A 147 -37.03 2.06 -3.15
C GLN A 147 -36.74 2.40 -4.61
N PRO A 148 -36.87 3.68 -5.03
CA PRO A 148 -36.53 4.07 -6.39
C PRO A 148 -35.01 3.98 -6.56
N SER A 149 -34.53 2.83 -7.00
CA SER A 149 -33.19 2.66 -7.52
C SER A 149 -33.10 3.50 -8.80
N ILE A 150 -32.20 4.47 -8.81
CA ILE A 150 -31.70 5.00 -10.07
C ILE A 150 -30.72 3.94 -10.55
N ALA A 151 -31.27 2.93 -11.22
CA ALA A 151 -30.54 2.05 -12.09
C ALA A 151 -29.89 2.94 -13.17
N VAL A 152 -28.58 3.13 -13.05
CA VAL A 152 -27.79 3.39 -14.25
C VAL A 152 -27.68 2.05 -14.97
N GLU A 153 -28.77 1.67 -15.64
CA GLU A 153 -28.70 0.80 -16.80
C GLU A 153 -27.79 1.53 -17.80
N THR A 154 -26.52 1.14 -17.88
CA THR A 154 -25.84 1.22 -19.17
C THR A 154 -26.41 0.12 -20.07
N LYS A 155 -27.70 0.24 -20.41
CA LYS A 155 -28.28 -0.46 -21.54
C LYS A 155 -27.66 0.17 -22.78
N ALA A 156 -27.12 -0.71 -23.61
CA ALA A 156 -26.39 -0.41 -24.83
C ALA A 156 -25.12 0.41 -24.57
N ALA A 157 -23.98 -0.29 -24.49
CA ALA A 157 -22.95 0.08 -25.45
C ALA A 157 -23.68 0.14 -26.79
N THR A 158 -23.89 1.32 -27.34
CA THR A 158 -24.21 1.46 -28.75
C THR A 158 -22.95 1.00 -29.47
N VAL A 159 -22.75 -0.32 -29.50
CA VAL A 159 -22.15 -0.99 -30.63
C VAL A 159 -23.13 -0.61 -31.74
N VAL A 160 -22.79 0.49 -32.41
CA VAL A 160 -23.30 0.72 -33.74
C VAL A 160 -22.84 -0.53 -34.46
N ASP A 161 -23.77 -1.45 -34.73
CA ASP A 161 -23.49 -2.61 -35.58
C ASP A 161 -22.72 -2.04 -36.76
N ALA A 162 -21.52 -2.56 -36.99
CA ALA A 162 -20.77 -2.17 -38.17
C ALA A 162 -21.74 -2.37 -39.33
N PRO A 163 -22.07 -1.32 -40.11
CA PRO A 163 -23.00 -1.49 -41.20
C PRO A 163 -22.46 -2.66 -42.03
N GLU A 164 -23.30 -3.66 -42.29
CA GLU A 164 -22.96 -4.79 -43.16
C GLU A 164 -22.74 -4.21 -44.56
N LEU A 165 -21.56 -3.64 -44.78
CA LEU A 165 -21.10 -3.19 -46.07
C LEU A 165 -20.78 -4.48 -46.83
N PRO A 166 -21.44 -4.73 -47.96
CA PRO A 166 -21.18 -5.93 -48.75
C PRO A 166 -19.68 -5.97 -49.08
N GLN A 167 -18.99 -7.03 -48.66
CA GLN A 167 -17.53 -7.21 -48.84
C GLN A 167 -17.12 -7.35 -50.32
N THR A 168 -18.06 -7.26 -51.26
CA THR A 168 -17.84 -7.31 -52.70
C THR A 168 -18.64 -6.21 -53.38
N TYR A 169 -18.04 -5.03 -53.52
CA TYR A 169 -18.52 -4.04 -54.49
C TYR A 169 -18.17 -4.54 -55.90
N SER A 170 -19.15 -5.12 -56.59
CA SER A 170 -19.05 -5.34 -58.01
C SER A 170 -19.16 -4.01 -58.73
N LEU A 171 -18.03 -3.50 -59.22
CA LEU A 171 -17.98 -2.31 -60.09
C LEU A 171 -18.73 -2.51 -61.42
N ALA A 172 -19.26 -3.71 -61.71
CA ALA A 172 -20.05 -3.98 -62.89
C ALA A 172 -21.45 -3.33 -62.86
N ALA A 173 -21.97 -2.96 -61.68
CA ALA A 173 -23.26 -2.27 -61.56
C ALA A 173 -23.18 -0.74 -61.72
N PHE A 174 -21.97 -0.15 -61.65
CA PHE A 174 -21.76 1.29 -61.85
C PHE A 174 -21.58 1.68 -63.32
N ALA A 175 -21.59 0.71 -64.23
CA ALA A 175 -21.57 0.94 -65.66
C ALA A 175 -22.99 1.04 -66.21
N GLY A 176 -23.78 2.05 -65.79
CA GLY A 176 -24.93 2.48 -66.61
C GLY A 176 -26.20 2.98 -65.94
N GLU A 177 -26.38 2.91 -64.62
CA GLU A 177 -27.57 3.51 -63.98
C GLU A 177 -27.20 4.82 -63.29
N ALA A 178 -27.69 5.93 -63.85
CA ALA A 178 -27.79 7.17 -63.12
C ALA A 178 -28.66 6.91 -61.90
N ILE A 179 -28.11 7.13 -60.69
CA ILE A 179 -28.90 7.13 -59.47
C ILE A 179 -29.81 8.36 -59.56
N GLU A 180 -30.99 8.19 -60.14
CA GLU A 180 -32.06 9.18 -60.07
C GLU A 180 -32.50 9.24 -58.60
N ILE A 181 -32.05 10.28 -57.91
CA ILE A 181 -32.53 10.59 -56.56
C ILE A 181 -33.96 11.10 -56.74
N ASP A 182 -34.94 10.25 -56.48
CA ASP A 182 -36.37 10.52 -56.70
C ASP A 182 -36.86 11.79 -56.01
N ASP A 183 -36.29 12.15 -54.86
CA ASP A 183 -36.58 13.40 -54.15
C ASP A 183 -35.34 13.95 -53.39
N PRO A 184 -34.60 14.90 -53.98
CA PRO A 184 -33.42 15.49 -53.33
C PRO A 184 -33.77 16.34 -52.11
N LEU A 185 -35.01 16.83 -51.98
CA LEU A 185 -35.43 17.65 -50.84
C LEU A 185 -35.66 16.77 -49.60
N ALA A 186 -36.26 15.59 -49.79
CA ALA A 186 -36.41 14.61 -48.71
C ALA A 186 -35.07 14.17 -48.12
N LEU A 187 -34.07 13.92 -48.99
CA LEU A 187 -32.71 13.57 -48.56
C LEU A 187 -32.04 14.71 -47.80
N ALA A 188 -32.17 15.96 -48.28
CA ALA A 188 -31.63 17.12 -47.59
C ALA A 188 -32.23 17.28 -46.17
N ASN A 189 -33.54 17.08 -46.02
CA ASN A 189 -34.20 17.12 -44.71
C ASN A 189 -33.71 16.01 -43.76
N GLN A 190 -33.48 14.80 -44.29
CA GLN A 190 -32.93 13.69 -43.50
C GLN A 190 -31.51 13.99 -43.02
N ILE A 191 -30.68 14.60 -43.87
CA ILE A 191 -29.32 14.99 -43.50
C ILE A 191 -29.35 16.07 -42.41
N VAL A 192 -30.22 17.07 -42.51
CA VAL A 192 -30.36 18.11 -41.47
C VAL A 192 -30.78 17.49 -40.14
N GLN A 193 -31.78 16.61 -40.14
CA GLN A 193 -32.21 15.91 -38.92
C GLN A 193 -31.10 15.05 -38.31
N ALA A 194 -30.29 14.40 -39.15
CA ALA A 194 -29.14 13.62 -38.69
C ALA A 194 -28.06 14.53 -38.06
N ILE A 195 -27.79 15.70 -38.65
CA ILE A 195 -26.86 16.69 -38.11
C ILE A 195 -27.37 17.19 -36.74
N ASP A 196 -28.65 17.53 -36.63
CA ASP A 196 -29.26 17.97 -35.36
C ASP A 196 -29.17 16.88 -34.28
N HIS A 197 -29.36 15.61 -34.64
CA HIS A 197 -29.22 14.50 -33.69
C HIS A 197 -27.78 14.36 -33.19
N VAL A 198 -26.80 14.44 -34.09
CA VAL A 198 -25.38 14.41 -33.71
C VAL A 198 -25.01 15.60 -32.82
N GLN A 199 -25.48 16.80 -33.16
CA GLN A 199 -25.21 18.01 -32.37
C GLN A 199 -25.82 17.90 -30.95
N ASN A 200 -27.05 17.41 -30.83
CA ASN A 200 -27.68 17.17 -29.54
C ASN A 200 -26.95 16.09 -28.72
N ALA A 201 -26.50 15.01 -29.37
CA ALA A 201 -25.71 13.96 -28.71
C ALA A 201 -24.35 14.48 -28.20
N MET A 202 -23.68 15.32 -29.00
CA MET A 202 -22.44 15.97 -28.60
C MET A 202 -22.64 16.92 -27.41
N GLN A 203 -23.69 17.72 -27.42
CA GLN A 203 -24.00 18.61 -26.29
C GLN A 203 -24.28 17.82 -25.01
N ALA A 204 -25.07 16.75 -25.10
CA ALA A 204 -25.33 15.88 -23.95
C ALA A 204 -24.05 15.21 -23.41
N ASP A 205 -23.09 14.86 -24.27
CA ASP A 205 -21.78 14.34 -23.84
C ASP A 205 -20.94 15.41 -23.14
N ILE A 206 -20.94 16.65 -23.63
CA ILE A 206 -20.28 17.79 -22.98
C ILE A 206 -20.85 17.98 -21.58
N ASP A 207 -22.17 18.06 -21.43
CA ASP A 207 -22.83 18.26 -20.14
C ASP A 207 -22.51 17.13 -19.14
N ARG A 208 -22.46 15.87 -19.61
CA ARG A 208 -22.07 14.72 -18.79
C ARG A 208 -20.62 14.83 -18.32
N LYS A 209 -19.70 15.24 -19.20
CA LYS A 209 -18.28 15.43 -18.87
C LYS A 209 -18.10 16.58 -17.88
N GLU A 210 -18.81 17.69 -18.05
CA GLU A 210 -18.79 18.81 -17.12
C GLU A 210 -19.29 18.41 -15.72
N LYS A 211 -20.41 17.67 -15.66
CA LYS A 211 -20.92 17.13 -14.39
C LYS A 211 -19.88 16.24 -13.71
N LYS A 212 -19.31 15.27 -14.44
CA LYS A 212 -18.28 14.36 -13.91
C LYS A 212 -17.06 15.11 -13.41
N LEU A 213 -16.63 16.15 -14.13
CA LEU A 213 -15.51 16.99 -13.73
C LEU A 213 -15.81 17.78 -12.45
N ASN A 214 -17.03 18.33 -12.32
CA ASN A 214 -17.47 19.01 -11.10
C ASN A 214 -17.51 18.06 -9.90
N ASP A 215 -18.08 16.87 -10.07
CA ASP A 215 -18.13 15.85 -9.02
C ASP A 215 -16.72 15.41 -8.58
N THR A 216 -15.79 15.31 -9.52
CA THR A 216 -14.37 15.00 -9.24
C THR A 216 -13.69 16.11 -8.45
N ARG A 217 -13.95 17.38 -8.78
CA ARG A 217 -13.45 18.54 -8.01
C ARG A 217 -14.02 18.57 -6.58
N LYS A 218 -15.30 18.25 -6.41
CA LYS A 218 -15.92 18.15 -5.08
C LYS A 218 -15.29 17.02 -4.25
N ALA A 219 -15.12 15.84 -4.84
CA ALA A 219 -14.46 14.72 -4.18
C ALA A 219 -13.02 15.07 -3.78
N GLN A 220 -12.26 15.72 -4.67
CA GLN A 220 -10.90 16.19 -4.38
C GLN A 220 -10.88 17.16 -3.17
N LYS A 221 -11.83 18.08 -3.10
CA LYS A 221 -11.96 19.01 -1.97
C LYS A 221 -12.21 18.26 -0.66
N ILE A 222 -13.17 17.34 -0.64
CA ILE A 222 -13.49 16.53 0.55
C ILE A 222 -12.27 15.73 1.01
N VAL A 223 -11.57 15.08 0.09
CA VAL A 223 -10.36 14.31 0.41
C VAL A 223 -9.28 15.23 0.97
N SER A 224 -9.08 16.42 0.39
CA SER A 224 -8.09 17.37 0.89
C SER A 224 -8.40 17.88 2.30
N GLU A 225 -9.68 18.13 2.61
CA GLU A 225 -10.13 18.51 3.94
C GLU A 225 -9.91 17.38 4.95
N LYS A 226 -10.24 16.14 4.59
CA LYS A 226 -10.01 14.96 5.45
C LYS A 226 -8.54 14.68 5.71
N VAL A 227 -7.68 14.89 4.71
CA VAL A 227 -6.22 14.78 4.89
C VAL A 227 -5.69 15.85 5.85
N GLN A 228 -6.23 17.06 5.81
CA GLN A 228 -5.87 18.10 6.77
C GLN A 228 -6.35 17.77 8.19
N GLU A 229 -7.59 17.31 8.34
CA GLU A 229 -8.14 16.85 9.63
C GLU A 229 -7.27 15.75 10.24
N LEU A 230 -6.93 14.71 9.47
CA LEU A 230 -6.07 13.62 9.94
C LEU A 230 -4.69 14.10 10.39
N LYS A 231 -4.12 15.13 9.74
CA LYS A 231 -2.84 15.72 10.16
C LYS A 231 -2.95 16.45 11.49
N PHE A 232 -4.08 17.11 11.77
CA PHE A 232 -4.31 17.73 13.07
C PHE A 232 -4.48 16.67 14.16
N ASP A 233 -5.23 15.60 13.89
CA ASP A 233 -5.39 14.49 14.82
C ASP A 233 -4.05 13.83 15.13
N GLN A 234 -3.23 13.55 14.12
CA GLN A 234 -1.90 12.97 14.31
C GLN A 234 -1.03 13.81 15.25
N ARG A 235 -1.02 15.13 15.07
CA ARG A 235 -0.28 16.05 15.95
C ARG A 235 -0.83 16.04 17.36
N PHE A 236 -2.15 16.06 17.50
CA PHE A 236 -2.82 15.98 18.80
C PHE A 236 -2.47 14.68 19.54
N TYR A 237 -2.49 13.55 18.85
CA TYR A 237 -2.07 12.26 19.42
C TYR A 237 -0.61 12.27 19.86
N GLN A 238 0.30 12.82 19.05
CA GLN A 238 1.72 12.93 19.41
C GLN A 238 1.94 13.80 20.66
N GLU A 239 1.24 14.94 20.76
CA GLU A 239 1.27 15.80 21.93
C GLU A 239 0.77 15.06 23.19
N LYS A 240 -0.36 14.34 23.08
CA LYS A 240 -0.91 13.54 24.18
C LYS A 240 0.01 12.41 24.62
N ALA A 241 0.62 11.70 23.67
CA ALA A 241 1.60 10.66 23.96
C ALA A 241 2.83 11.22 24.69
N THR A 242 3.31 12.40 24.27
CA THR A 242 4.44 13.08 24.91
C THR A 242 4.09 13.52 26.33
N GLN A 243 2.89 14.09 26.52
CA GLN A 243 2.38 14.48 27.84
C GLN A 243 2.31 13.27 28.79
N LEU A 244 1.78 12.14 28.32
CA LEU A 244 1.67 10.92 29.11
C LEU A 244 3.06 10.37 29.48
N SER A 245 4.00 10.35 28.53
CA SER A 245 5.37 9.90 28.76
C SER A 245 6.08 10.76 29.81
N ASN A 246 5.92 12.09 29.74
CA ASN A 246 6.47 13.02 30.72
C ASN A 246 5.88 12.74 32.12
N SER A 247 4.55 12.63 32.24
CA SER A 247 3.91 12.32 33.52
C SER A 247 4.31 10.95 34.08
N GLN A 248 4.51 9.95 33.23
CA GLN A 248 5.02 8.64 33.66
C GLN A 248 6.46 8.74 34.17
N THR A 249 7.30 9.52 33.48
CA THR A 249 8.69 9.76 33.89
C THR A 249 8.75 10.48 35.23
N GLU A 250 7.98 11.55 35.41
CA GLU A 250 7.87 12.31 36.67
C GLU A 250 7.42 11.43 37.83
N ASN A 251 6.36 10.63 37.63
CA ASN A 251 5.86 9.71 38.66
C ASN A 251 6.90 8.64 39.02
N THR A 252 7.64 8.12 38.03
CA THR A 252 8.69 7.11 38.26
C THR A 252 9.87 7.70 39.02
N GLN A 253 10.28 8.93 38.69
CA GLN A 253 11.32 9.66 39.43
C GLN A 253 10.89 9.92 40.88
N ALA A 254 9.67 10.40 41.10
CA ALA A 254 9.13 10.62 42.45
C ALA A 254 9.11 9.32 43.28
N LEU A 255 8.78 8.18 42.68
CA LEU A 255 8.86 6.87 43.35
C LEU A 255 10.30 6.46 43.68
N GLN A 256 11.26 6.71 42.78
CA GLN A 256 12.68 6.44 43.03
C GLN A 256 13.24 7.30 44.16
N GLU A 257 12.88 8.59 44.20
CA GLU A 257 13.26 9.50 45.29
C GLU A 257 12.70 9.03 46.64
N LEU A 258 11.43 8.60 46.67
CA LEU A 258 10.80 8.06 47.87
C LEU A 258 11.46 6.74 48.33
N ALA A 259 11.80 5.87 47.38
CA ALA A 259 12.55 4.64 47.67
C ALA A 259 13.95 4.94 48.23
N ALA A 260 14.66 5.90 47.66
CA ALA A 260 15.96 6.34 48.16
C ALA A 260 15.86 6.95 49.57
N LEU A 261 14.80 7.72 49.85
CA LEU A 261 14.52 8.24 51.18
C LEU A 261 14.32 7.12 52.20
N MET A 262 13.51 6.10 51.88
CA MET A 262 13.29 4.96 52.77
C MET A 262 14.59 4.18 53.02
N GLN A 263 15.39 3.94 51.99
CA GLN A 263 16.71 3.29 52.14
C GLN A 263 17.66 4.10 53.03
N SER A 264 17.58 5.43 53.00
CA SER A 264 18.36 6.28 53.89
C SER A 264 17.96 6.14 55.37
N TRP A 265 16.71 5.75 55.66
CA TRP A 265 16.23 5.50 57.01
C TRP A 265 16.53 4.09 57.52
N GLU A 266 16.58 3.10 56.62
CA GLU A 266 16.87 1.71 56.94
C GLU A 266 18.36 1.41 57.18
N SER A 267 19.25 2.36 56.86
CA SER A 267 20.67 2.23 57.17
C SER A 267 20.93 2.84 58.56
N PRO A 268 20.94 2.05 59.65
CA PRO A 268 21.36 2.57 60.94
C PRO A 268 22.79 3.12 60.80
N PRO A 269 23.11 4.27 61.42
CA PRO A 269 24.47 4.79 61.39
C PRO A 269 25.40 3.64 61.81
N PRO A 270 26.48 3.36 61.07
CA PRO A 270 27.41 2.32 61.45
C PRO A 270 27.80 2.65 62.88
N LEU A 271 27.37 1.79 63.82
CA LEU A 271 27.80 1.89 65.20
C LEU A 271 29.31 2.03 65.10
N PRO A 272 29.91 3.09 65.69
CA PRO A 272 31.35 3.25 65.62
C PRO A 272 31.90 1.94 66.17
N LEU A 273 32.48 1.15 65.27
CA LEU A 273 33.33 0.05 65.67
C LEU A 273 34.36 0.76 66.53
N LEU A 274 34.21 0.62 67.85
CA LEU A 274 35.23 0.95 68.83
C LEU A 274 36.40 0.10 68.40
N ARG A 275 37.22 0.66 67.52
CA ARG A 275 38.52 0.14 67.16
C ARG A 275 39.26 0.21 68.48
N LEU A 276 39.28 -0.92 69.17
CA LEU A 276 40.24 -1.16 70.25
C LEU A 276 41.60 -0.98 69.60
N ALA A 277 42.11 0.24 69.68
CA ALA A 277 43.47 0.56 69.38
C ALA A 277 44.32 -0.29 70.32
N SER A 278 44.95 -1.33 69.79
CA SER A 278 46.08 -1.97 70.44
C SER A 278 47.19 -0.92 70.48
N CYS A 279 47.24 -0.16 71.58
CA CYS A 279 48.34 0.71 71.92
C CYS A 279 49.56 -0.16 72.25
N THR A 280 50.44 -0.33 71.28
CA THR A 280 51.84 -0.66 71.56
C THR A 280 52.72 0.33 70.82
N GLY A 281 53.32 1.22 71.60
CA GLY A 281 54.64 1.78 71.28
C GLY A 281 54.68 3.07 70.48
N ASP A 282 54.80 4.16 71.24
CA ASP A 282 55.78 5.24 71.06
C ASP A 282 55.63 6.27 69.91
N ARG A 283 55.36 7.51 70.35
CA ARG A 283 55.81 8.81 69.81
C ARG A 283 55.56 9.14 68.33
N ALA A 284 54.62 10.07 68.12
CA ALA A 284 54.80 11.38 67.43
C ALA A 284 53.40 11.90 67.02
N LEU A 285 52.87 12.93 67.67
CA LEU A 285 52.93 14.34 67.22
C LEU A 285 52.44 14.58 65.77
N CYS A 286 51.33 15.33 65.71
CA CYS A 286 51.02 16.44 64.78
C CYS A 286 49.82 16.25 63.82
N LEU A 287 48.84 17.15 64.02
CA LEU A 287 48.10 17.94 63.04
C LEU A 287 47.50 17.24 61.81
N PHE A 288 46.17 17.13 61.80
CA PHE A 288 45.31 17.29 60.61
C PHE A 288 43.97 17.86 61.10
N ASP A 289 43.96 19.13 61.48
CA ASP A 289 43.31 20.22 60.74
C ASP A 289 42.91 19.95 59.27
N ARG A 290 41.76 20.50 58.87
CA ARG A 290 41.05 20.45 57.57
C ARG A 290 40.37 19.14 57.16
N LEU A 291 39.03 19.18 57.12
CA LEU A 291 38.22 19.23 55.88
C LEU A 291 36.72 19.28 56.24
N LEU A 292 36.20 20.49 56.52
CA LEU A 292 34.77 20.77 56.37
C LEU A 292 34.45 20.85 54.87
N PRO A 293 33.40 20.18 54.36
CA PRO A 293 32.90 20.46 53.02
C PRO A 293 32.21 21.85 52.97
N PRO A 294 32.37 22.61 51.88
CA PRO A 294 31.69 23.89 51.70
C PRO A 294 30.18 23.71 51.49
N HIS A 295 29.40 24.56 52.15
CA HIS A 295 27.97 24.70 51.92
C HIS A 295 27.67 25.06 50.45
N PRO A 296 26.68 24.42 49.80
CA PRO A 296 26.17 24.90 48.52
C PRO A 296 25.36 26.19 48.74
N ASN A 297 25.77 27.25 48.04
CA ASN A 297 25.03 28.51 47.92
C ASN A 297 23.70 28.25 47.16
N PRO A 298 22.54 28.67 47.68
CA PRO A 298 21.32 28.75 46.89
C PRO A 298 21.40 29.99 45.99
N SER A 299 21.76 29.79 44.71
CA SER A 299 21.55 30.83 43.70
C SER A 299 20.06 30.98 43.45
N ALA A 300 19.54 32.08 43.97
CA ALA A 300 18.33 32.73 43.47
C ALA A 300 18.54 33.17 42.01
N GLY A 301 17.53 32.94 41.19
CA GLY A 301 17.44 33.35 39.78
C GLY A 301 16.15 32.75 39.22
N THR A 302 15.00 33.29 39.58
CA THR A 302 14.34 34.45 38.94
C THR A 302 13.89 34.11 37.52
N ASP A 303 12.64 33.66 37.44
CA ASP A 303 11.69 33.80 36.32
C ASP A 303 11.70 35.21 35.70
N PRO A 304 11.20 35.47 34.47
CA PRO A 304 10.15 34.72 33.75
C PRO A 304 10.45 34.29 32.31
#